data_AF-A0A6V7K0W8-F1
#
_entry.id   AF-A0A6V7K0W8-F1
#
_cell.length_a   1.000
_cell.length_b   1.000
_cell.length_c   1.000
_cell.angle_alpha   90.00
_cell.angle_beta   90.00
_cell.angle_gamma   90.00
#
_symmetry.space_group_name_H-M   'P 1'
#
loop_
_entity.id
_entity.type
_entity.pdbx_description
1 polymer ?
#
loop_
_entity_poly.entity_id
_entity_poly.type
_entity_poly.pdbx_seq_one_letter_code
_entity_poly.pdbx_strand_id
1 'polypeptide(L)'
;TWPPGDIVLEEGNPLRILCLLNKTYTDEHFPGKNASDLVFFRSGKEVDQQYISIINETTIEMFIEKPAISKEMYYCKMRRESGKDYEAVCLNNVVIG
;
A
#
# COMPACT_ATOMS: atom_id res chain seq x y z
N THR A 1 7.94 2.31 -1.68
CA THR A 1 7.00 1.56 -2.53
C THR A 1 7.65 1.18 -3.84
N TRP A 2 7.09 0.17 -4.51
CA TRP A 2 7.42 -0.18 -5.89
C TRP A 2 6.13 -0.33 -6.72
N PRO A 3 6.04 0.31 -7.91
CA PRO A 3 7.01 1.27 -8.44
C PRO A 3 7.12 2.53 -7.56
N PRO A 4 8.26 3.24 -7.59
CA PRO A 4 8.46 4.45 -6.81
C PRO A 4 7.72 5.64 -7.43
N GLY A 5 7.18 6.53 -6.60
CA GLY A 5 6.58 7.79 -7.06
C GLY A 5 5.21 7.62 -7.72
N ASP A 6 4.91 8.52 -8.65
CA ASP A 6 3.64 8.55 -9.37
C ASP A 6 3.54 7.39 -10.37
N ILE A 7 2.37 6.77 -10.45
CA ILE A 7 2.10 5.63 -11.31
C ILE A 7 1.12 6.07 -12.38
N VAL A 8 1.49 5.94 -13.65
CA VAL A 8 0.61 6.21 -14.79
C VAL A 8 0.42 4.90 -15.56
N LEU A 9 -0.84 4.49 -15.72
CA LEU A 9 -1.23 3.26 -16.42
C LEU A 9 -2.24 3.58 -17.51
N GLU A 10 -2.10 2.96 -18.67
CA GLU A 10 -3.13 2.99 -19.71
C GLU A 10 -4.33 2.12 -19.30
N GLU A 11 -5.53 2.47 -19.78
CA GLU A 11 -6.74 1.68 -19.56
C GLU A 11 -6.55 0.20 -19.94
N GLY A 12 -7.05 -0.69 -19.07
CA GLY A 12 -7.00 -2.14 -19.29
C GLY A 12 -5.74 -2.83 -18.77
N ASN A 13 -4.71 -2.08 -18.38
CA ASN A 13 -3.54 -2.64 -17.71
C ASN A 13 -3.77 -2.89 -16.21
N PRO A 14 -3.22 -3.97 -15.64
CA PRO A 14 -3.35 -4.25 -14.22
C PRO A 14 -2.56 -3.26 -13.37
N LEU A 15 -3.11 -2.88 -12.21
CA LEU A 15 -2.40 -2.08 -11.21
C LEU A 15 -1.78 -3.01 -10.16
N ARG A 16 -0.46 -2.89 -9.99
CA ARG A 16 0.30 -3.59 -8.94
C ARG A 16 1.13 -2.59 -8.13
N ILE A 17 0.94 -2.57 -6.81
CA ILE A 17 1.73 -1.75 -5.89
C ILE A 17 2.29 -2.62 -4.78
N LEU A 18 3.60 -2.57 -4.57
CA LEU A 18 4.28 -3.20 -3.45
C LEU A 18 4.63 -2.15 -2.40
N CYS A 19 4.23 -2.41 -1.15
CA CYS A 19 4.66 -1.66 0.01
C CYS A 19 5.72 -2.47 0.75
N LEU A 20 6.94 -1.91 0.83
CA LEU A 20 8.09 -2.57 1.41
C LEU A 20 8.51 -1.81 2.66
N LEU A 21 8.57 -2.51 3.79
CA LEU A 21 9.11 -2.01 5.05
C LEU A 21 10.62 -1.99 4.98
N ASN A 22 11.21 -0.88 5.41
CA ASN A 22 12.62 -0.86 5.77
C ASN A 22 12.74 -1.44 7.19
N LYS A 23 13.37 -2.61 7.33
CA LYS A 23 13.47 -3.34 8.60
C LYS A 23 14.12 -2.48 9.69
N THR A 24 15.23 -1.80 9.39
CA THR A 24 15.90 -0.91 10.35
C THR A 24 14.98 0.20 10.85
N TYR A 25 14.27 0.88 9.93
CA TYR A 25 13.34 1.94 10.29
C TYR A 25 12.13 1.42 11.08
N THR A 26 11.62 0.25 10.68
CA THR A 26 10.47 -0.40 11.30
C THR A 26 10.81 -0.87 12.71
N ASP A 27 11.97 -1.49 12.92
CA ASP A 27 12.38 -1.96 14.24
C ASP A 27 12.59 -0.79 15.22
N GLU A 28 13.04 0.37 14.73
CA GLU A 28 13.25 1.58 15.53
C GLU A 28 11.94 2.33 15.86
N HIS A 29 11.04 2.50 14.88
CA HIS A 29 9.85 3.35 15.02
C HIS A 29 8.56 2.57 15.30
N PHE A 30 8.54 1.28 14.96
CA PHE A 30 7.39 0.38 15.04
C PHE A 30 7.81 -0.99 15.58
N PRO A 31 8.38 -1.06 16.80
CA PRO A 31 8.95 -2.31 17.33
C PRO A 31 7.90 -3.44 17.37
N GLY A 32 8.28 -4.60 16.83
CA GLY A 32 7.41 -5.78 16.76
C GLY A 32 6.40 -5.79 15.62
N LYS A 33 6.37 -4.76 14.76
CA LYS A 33 5.48 -4.68 13.60
C LYS A 33 6.09 -5.33 12.36
N ASN A 34 5.23 -5.85 11.50
CA ASN A 34 5.64 -6.47 10.24
C ASN A 34 4.61 -6.20 9.12
N ALA A 35 4.78 -6.86 7.98
CA ALA A 35 3.90 -6.69 6.82
C ALA A 35 2.42 -6.97 7.12
N SER A 36 2.09 -7.83 8.09
CA SER A 36 0.68 -8.10 8.46
C SER A 36 0.00 -6.92 9.16
N ASP A 37 0.76 -5.94 9.64
CA ASP A 37 0.26 -4.70 10.22
C ASP A 37 0.06 -3.59 9.17
N LEU A 38 0.45 -3.83 7.92
CA LEU A 38 0.29 -2.88 6.83
C LEU A 38 -1.12 -2.96 6.23
N VAL A 39 -1.64 -1.78 5.87
CA VAL A 39 -2.96 -1.62 5.29
C VAL A 39 -2.89 -0.62 4.14
N PHE A 40 -3.50 -0.97 3.00
CA PHE A 40 -3.64 -0.05 1.89
C PHE A 40 -4.90 0.79 2.02
N PHE A 41 -4.77 2.08 1.72
CA PHE A 41 -5.87 3.01 1.60
C PHE A 41 -5.87 3.66 0.23
N ARG A 42 -7.04 3.84 -0.35
CA ARG A 42 -7.30 4.57 -1.59
C ARG A 42 -8.27 5.70 -1.30
N SER A 43 -7.88 6.94 -1.58
CA SER A 43 -8.73 8.12 -1.37
C SER A 43 -9.33 8.19 0.05
N GLY A 44 -8.54 7.78 1.06
CA GLY A 44 -8.94 7.78 2.47
C GLY A 44 -9.74 6.57 2.93
N LYS A 45 -10.10 5.64 2.04
CA LYS A 45 -10.81 4.39 2.38
C LYS A 45 -9.86 3.21 2.34
N GLU A 46 -10.04 2.26 3.25
CA GLU A 46 -9.29 0.99 3.22
C GLU A 46 -9.61 0.22 1.93
N VAL A 47 -8.58 -0.36 1.32
CA VAL A 47 -8.72 -1.21 0.13
C VAL A 47 -9.15 -2.60 0.58
N ASP A 48 -10.10 -3.22 -0.14
CA ASP A 48 -10.59 -4.55 0.21
C ASP A 48 -9.47 -5.59 0.26
N GLN A 49 -9.50 -6.43 1.30
CA GLN A 49 -8.51 -7.48 1.54
C GLN A 49 -8.34 -8.45 0.36
N GLN A 50 -9.38 -8.62 -0.48
CA GLN A 50 -9.30 -9.47 -1.67
C GLN A 50 -8.24 -9.03 -2.69
N TYR A 51 -7.86 -7.76 -2.68
CA TYR A 51 -6.82 -7.21 -3.54
C TYR A 51 -5.44 -7.21 -2.88
N ILE A 52 -5.34 -7.61 -1.61
CA ILE A 52 -4.13 -7.51 -0.80
C ILE A 52 -3.52 -8.88 -0.52
N SER A 53 -2.23 -9.02 -0.79
CA SER A 53 -1.46 -10.22 -0.47
C SER A 53 -0.24 -9.88 0.39
N ILE A 54 0.00 -10.66 1.46
CA ILE A 54 1.26 -10.61 2.19
C ILE A 54 2.27 -11.46 1.43
N ILE A 55 3.32 -10.83 0.88
CA ILE A 55 4.34 -11.51 0.09
C ILE A 55 5.39 -12.15 1.02
N ASN A 56 5.80 -11.42 2.05
CA ASN A 56 6.75 -11.86 3.07
C ASN A 56 6.64 -10.97 4.34
N GLU A 57 7.56 -11.15 5.30
CA GLU A 57 7.57 -10.41 6.58
C GLU A 57 7.66 -8.87 6.45
N THR A 58 8.15 -8.33 5.33
CA THR A 58 8.33 -6.89 5.14
C THR A 58 7.51 -6.33 3.99
N THR A 59 6.81 -7.16 3.23
CA THR A 59 6.20 -6.75 1.96
C THR A 59 4.75 -7.18 1.86
N ILE A 60 3.87 -6.22 1.58
CA ILE A 60 2.52 -6.48 1.07
C ILE A 60 2.38 -5.99 -0.37
N GLU A 61 1.48 -6.63 -1.09
CA GLU A 61 1.10 -6.33 -2.45
C GLU A 61 -0.36 -5.93 -2.52
N MET A 62 -0.65 -4.90 -3.30
CA MET A 62 -1.99 -4.62 -3.82
C MET A 62 -2.01 -4.92 -5.31
N PHE A 63 -2.95 -5.75 -5.74
CA PHE A 63 -3.11 -6.13 -7.15
C PHE A 63 -4.57 -5.98 -7.58
N ILE A 64 -4.81 -5.21 -8.65
CA ILE A 64 -6.12 -5.04 -9.27
C ILE A 64 -5.95 -5.35 -10.76
N GLU A 65 -6.56 -6.45 -11.21
CA GLU A 65 -6.39 -6.94 -12.59
C GLU A 65 -6.94 -5.96 -13.63
N LYS A 66 -8.09 -5.35 -13.35
CA LYS A 66 -8.79 -4.42 -14.24
C LYS A 66 -9.24 -3.19 -13.46
N PRO A 67 -8.33 -2.25 -13.15
CA PRO A 67 -8.68 -1.06 -12.41
C PRO A 67 -9.51 -0.11 -13.28
N ALA A 68 -10.44 0.62 -12.66
CA ALA A 68 -11.23 1.64 -13.36
C ALA A 68 -10.37 2.89 -13.66
N ILE A 69 -10.70 3.58 -14.76
CA ILE A 69 -10.16 4.91 -15.08
C ILE A 69 -10.33 5.82 -13.86
N SER A 70 -9.23 6.36 -13.36
CA SER A 70 -9.21 7.12 -12.11
C SER A 70 -7.93 7.93 -11.95
N LYS A 71 -8.00 8.95 -11.10
CA LYS A 71 -6.84 9.69 -10.59
C LYS A 71 -6.96 9.77 -9.08
N GLU A 72 -6.24 8.91 -8.37
CA GLU A 72 -6.43 8.70 -6.94
C GLU A 72 -5.11 8.53 -6.19
N MET A 73 -5.13 8.94 -4.92
CA MET A 73 -3.99 8.76 -4.02
C MET A 73 -4.11 7.42 -3.28
N TYR A 74 -3.06 6.63 -3.36
CA TYR A 74 -2.89 5.39 -2.62
C TYR A 74 -1.87 5.58 -1.51
N TYR A 75 -2.22 5.07 -0.33
CA TYR A 75 -1.39 5.10 0.86
C TYR A 75 -1.18 3.67 1.34
N CYS A 76 0.06 3.33 1.66
CA CYS A 76 0.33 2.20 2.53
C CYS A 76 0.54 2.76 3.93
N LYS A 77 -0.18 2.23 4.91
CA LYS A 77 -0.11 2.69 6.30
C LYS A 77 0.18 1.55 7.25
N MET A 78 0.97 1.85 8.26
CA MET A 78 1.26 0.97 9.40
C MET A 78 0.20 1.16 10.48
N ARG A 79 -0.38 0.07 10.97
CA ARG A 79 -1.33 0.07 12.10
C ARG A 79 -0.61 0.22 13.44
N ARG A 80 -0.95 1.24 14.22
CA ARG A 80 -0.44 1.45 15.59
C ARG A 80 -1.17 0.58 16.62
N GLU A 81 -0.67 0.51 17.86
CA GLU A 81 -1.18 -0.38 18.92
C GLU A 81 -2.68 -0.24 19.22
N SER A 82 -3.23 0.98 19.13
CA SER A 82 -4.66 1.24 19.38
C SER A 82 -5.59 0.67 18.30
N GLY A 83 -5.04 0.19 17.18
CA GLY A 83 -5.77 -0.34 16.02
C GLY A 83 -6.59 0.71 15.24
N LYS A 84 -6.79 1.90 15.81
CA LYS A 84 -7.55 3.01 15.23
C LYS A 84 -6.65 4.05 14.57
N ASP A 85 -5.37 4.09 14.98
CA ASP A 85 -4.39 5.02 14.45
C ASP A 85 -3.50 4.35 13.42
N TYR A 86 -3.27 5.06 12.32
CA TYR A 86 -2.47 4.61 11.20
C TYR A 86 -1.42 5.65 10.85
N GLU A 87 -0.23 5.19 10.51
CA GLU A 87 0.87 6.04 10.06
C GLU A 87 1.23 5.74 8.62
N ALA A 88 1.26 6.76 7.77
CA ALA A 88 1.60 6.57 6.36
C ALA A 88 3.09 6.25 6.20
N VAL A 89 3.39 5.09 5.63
CA VAL A 89 4.76 4.67 5.32
C VAL A 89 5.12 4.91 3.86
N CYS A 90 4.14 4.86 2.96
CA CYS A 90 4.33 5.16 1.55
C CYS A 90 3.09 5.82 0.93
N LEU A 91 3.33 6.59 -0.12
CA LEU A 91 2.34 7.35 -0.88
C LEU A 91 2.61 7.14 -2.38
N ASN A 92 1.56 6.90 -3.15
CA ASN A 92 1.60 6.87 -4.61
C ASN A 92 0.39 7.61 -5.17
N ASN A 93 0.62 8.58 -6.07
CA ASN A 93 -0.42 9.16 -6.91
C ASN A 93 -0.58 8.27 -8.15
N VAL A 94 -1.79 7.76 -8.40
CA VAL A 94 -2.03 6.81 -9.48
C VAL A 94 -3.03 7.40 -10.47
N VAL A 95 -2.64 7.45 -11.74
CA VAL A 95 -3.46 7.88 -12.87
C VAL A 95 -3.67 6.70 -13.80
N ILE A 96 -4.94 6.43 -14.14
CA ILE A 96 -5.35 5.34 -15.02
C ILE A 96 -6.24 5.95 -16.10
N GLY A 97 -5.86 5.82 -17.38
CA GLY A 97 -6.63 6.31 -18.52
C GLY A 97 -5.83 6.43 -19.81
#